data_AF-A0A3C1VQ60-F1
#
_entry.id   AF-A0A3C1VQ60-F1
#
_cell.length_a   1.000
_cell.length_b   1.000
_cell.length_c   1.000
_cell.angle_alpha   90.00
_cell.angle_beta   90.00
_cell.angle_gamma   90.00
#
_symmetry.space_group_name_H-M   'P 1'
#
loop_
_entity.id
_entity.type
_entity.pdbx_description
1 polymer ?
#
loop_
_entity_poly.entity_id
_entity_poly.type
_entity_poly.pdbx_seq_one_letter_code
_entity_poly.pdbx_strand_id
1 'polypeptide(L)'
;QDWTVNDFIPTVQQRGAAIIKARGASSAASAANAAIEHMRDWALGTDGKTVSMGIHSDGSYGVAEGLIYSFPVTCDRGNYSIVQGLAVNEFSQDLMDKTEQELKEERDAIADLLP
;
A
#
# COMPACT_ATOMS: atom_id res chain seq x y z
N GLN A 1 -19.82 -0.35 -9.92
CA GLN A 1 -18.56 0.40 -10.11
C GLN A 1 -18.69 1.84 -9.63
N ASP A 2 -19.81 2.51 -9.85
CA ASP A 2 -20.07 3.90 -9.41
C ASP A 2 -19.68 4.18 -7.94
N TRP A 3 -20.28 3.47 -6.98
CA TRP A 3 -19.93 3.59 -5.56
C TRP A 3 -18.43 3.37 -5.26
N THR A 4 -17.79 2.42 -5.95
CA THR A 4 -16.36 2.13 -5.76
C THR A 4 -15.50 3.35 -6.13
N VAL A 5 -15.82 3.98 -7.25
CA VAL A 5 -15.05 5.10 -7.82
C VAL A 5 -15.35 6.41 -7.10
N ASN A 6 -16.63 6.66 -6.83
CA ASN A 6 -17.10 7.98 -6.39
C ASN A 6 -17.20 8.11 -4.86
N ASP A 7 -17.37 7.00 -4.14
CA ASP A 7 -17.51 7.01 -2.68
C ASP A 7 -16.35 6.28 -1.99
N PHE A 8 -16.12 5.01 -2.32
CA PHE A 8 -15.21 4.16 -1.56
C PHE A 8 -13.75 4.60 -1.66
N ILE A 9 -13.20 4.69 -2.88
CA ILE A 9 -11.80 5.08 -3.09
C ILE A 9 -11.52 6.48 -2.48
N PRO A 10 -12.32 7.53 -2.78
CA PRO A 10 -12.09 8.85 -2.20
C PRO A 10 -12.22 8.86 -0.68
N THR A 11 -13.18 8.13 -0.10
CA THR A 11 -13.36 8.06 1.35
C THR A 11 -12.14 7.45 2.05
N VAL A 12 -11.57 6.38 1.48
CA VAL A 12 -10.37 5.74 2.04
C VAL A 12 -9.17 6.68 1.93
N GLN A 13 -8.92 7.26 0.75
CA GLN A 13 -7.81 8.21 0.51
C GLN A 13 -7.89 9.42 1.45
N GLN A 14 -9.09 9.96 1.67
CA GLN A 14 -9.30 11.17 2.46
C GLN A 14 -9.56 10.90 3.95
N ARG A 15 -9.43 9.65 4.42
CA ARG A 15 -9.78 9.28 5.79
C ARG A 15 -8.96 10.03 6.84
N GLY A 16 -7.67 10.23 6.59
CA GLY A 16 -6.79 10.99 7.48
C GLY A 16 -7.26 12.43 7.68
N ALA A 17 -7.54 13.12 6.58
CA ALA A 17 -8.07 14.49 6.59
C ALA A 17 -9.42 14.58 7.32
N ALA A 18 -10.32 13.61 7.11
CA ALA A 18 -11.59 13.55 7.81
C ALA A 18 -11.42 13.41 9.34
N ILE A 19 -10.46 12.60 9.80
CA ILE A 19 -10.17 12.45 11.23
C ILE A 19 -9.60 13.75 11.81
N ILE A 20 -8.66 14.40 11.11
CA ILE A 20 -8.10 15.68 11.53
C ILE A 20 -9.21 16.73 11.66
N LYS A 21 -10.10 16.83 10.67
CA LYS A 21 -11.23 17.76 10.71
C LYS A 21 -12.15 17.51 11.90
N ALA A 22 -12.40 16.25 12.26
CA ALA A 22 -13.30 15.89 13.36
C ALA A 22 -12.66 16.04 14.75
N ARG A 23 -11.36 15.77 14.89
CA ARG A 23 -10.68 15.70 16.19
C ARG A 23 -9.73 16.86 16.47
N GLY A 24 -9.36 17.65 15.46
CA GLY A 24 -8.31 18.66 15.55
C GLY A 24 -6.89 18.07 15.68
N ALA A 25 -6.73 16.76 15.53
CA ALA A 25 -5.47 16.04 15.71
C ALA A 25 -5.38 14.85 14.74
N SER A 26 -4.16 14.39 14.48
CA SER A 26 -3.90 13.26 13.59
C SER A 26 -4.47 11.94 14.14
N SER A 27 -4.57 10.94 13.26
CA SER A 27 -5.07 9.58 13.54
C SER A 27 -4.03 8.70 14.25
N ALA A 28 -3.31 9.25 15.24
CA ALA A 28 -2.15 8.63 15.87
C ALA A 28 -2.40 7.21 16.43
N ALA A 29 -3.51 7.00 17.15
CA ALA A 29 -3.83 5.71 17.75
C ALA A 29 -4.06 4.61 16.70
N SER A 30 -4.79 4.91 15.62
CA SER A 30 -5.02 3.95 14.53
C SER A 30 -3.75 3.72 13.71
N ALA A 31 -2.91 4.73 13.53
CA ALA A 31 -1.61 4.57 12.87
C ALA A 31 -0.68 3.65 13.68
N ALA A 32 -0.63 3.82 15.01
CA ALA A 32 0.11 2.92 15.89
C ALA A 32 -0.44 1.49 15.85
N ASN A 33 -1.77 1.33 15.82
CA ASN A 33 -2.38 0.00 15.67
C ASN A 33 -2.00 -0.65 14.33
N ALA A 34 -2.05 0.09 13.22
CA ALA A 34 -1.64 -0.43 11.91
C ALA A 34 -0.16 -0.85 11.89
N ALA A 35 0.73 -0.10 12.55
CA ALA A 35 2.14 -0.50 12.67
C ALA A 35 2.32 -1.77 13.51
N ILE A 36 1.58 -1.92 14.62
CA ILE A 36 1.58 -3.14 15.45
C ILE A 36 1.07 -4.33 14.65
N GLU A 37 -0.04 -4.19 13.95
CA GLU A 37 -0.62 -5.25 13.12
C GLU A 37 0.31 -5.65 11.99
N HIS A 38 0.90 -4.67 11.29
CA HIS A 38 1.88 -4.92 10.24
C HIS A 38 3.06 -5.77 10.75
N MET A 39 3.67 -5.35 11.87
CA MET A 39 4.81 -6.09 12.45
C MET A 39 4.40 -7.47 12.99
N ARG A 40 3.21 -7.59 13.59
CA ARG A 40 2.67 -8.87 14.05
C ARG A 40 2.48 -9.83 12.89
N ASP A 41 1.80 -9.38 11.84
CA ASP A 41 1.47 -10.20 10.68
C ASP A 41 2.75 -10.61 9.93
N TRP A 42 3.72 -9.69 9.80
CA TRP A 42 5.02 -10.03 9.23
C TRP A 42 5.78 -11.05 10.08
N ALA A 43 5.92 -10.82 11.39
CA ALA A 43 6.74 -11.66 12.25
C ALA A 43 6.12 -13.04 12.54
N LEU A 44 4.80 -13.10 12.73
CA LEU A 44 4.08 -14.30 13.16
C LEU A 44 3.35 -15.01 12.01
N GLY A 45 3.16 -14.33 10.89
CA GLY A 45 2.43 -14.83 9.74
C GLY A 45 0.95 -14.41 9.72
N THR A 46 0.33 -14.50 8.54
CA THR A 46 -1.06 -14.10 8.31
C THR A 46 -2.05 -15.27 8.30
N ASP A 47 -1.58 -16.50 8.51
CA ASP A 47 -2.39 -17.73 8.45
C ASP A 47 -3.19 -17.82 7.14
N GLY A 48 -2.51 -17.55 6.01
CA GLY A 48 -3.09 -17.56 4.68
C GLY A 48 -3.94 -16.34 4.31
N LYS A 49 -4.22 -15.41 5.25
CA LYS A 49 -4.92 -14.16 4.96
C LYS A 49 -4.03 -13.24 4.12
N THR A 50 -4.65 -12.52 3.20
CA THR A 50 -3.98 -11.48 2.42
C THR A 50 -4.01 -10.16 3.17
N VAL A 51 -2.85 -9.52 3.28
CA VAL A 51 -2.67 -8.18 3.86
C VAL A 51 -1.92 -7.29 2.87
N SER A 52 -1.94 -5.98 3.08
CA SER A 52 -1.16 -5.03 2.27
C SER A 52 0.15 -4.70 2.96
N MET A 53 1.27 -4.80 2.23
CA MET A 53 2.59 -4.37 2.72
C MET A 53 3.32 -3.56 1.65
N GLY A 54 3.90 -2.43 2.06
CA GLY A 54 4.88 -1.69 1.26
C GLY A 54 6.21 -2.44 1.26
N ILE A 55 6.57 -3.03 0.12
CA ILE A 55 7.77 -3.86 -0.04
C ILE A 55 8.50 -3.47 -1.33
N HIS A 56 9.74 -3.94 -1.49
CA HIS A 56 10.45 -3.78 -2.76
C HIS A 56 9.73 -4.56 -3.85
N SER A 57 9.37 -3.88 -4.94
CA SER A 57 8.81 -4.51 -6.12
C SER A 57 9.83 -5.46 -6.76
N ASP A 58 9.37 -6.65 -7.12
CA ASP A 58 10.07 -7.67 -7.91
C ASP A 58 9.60 -7.70 -9.38
N GLY A 59 8.91 -6.65 -9.83
CA GLY A 59 8.30 -6.59 -11.17
C GLY A 59 6.87 -7.14 -11.22
N SER A 60 6.37 -7.70 -10.11
CA SER A 60 5.00 -8.20 -10.01
C SER A 60 3.99 -7.15 -10.46
N TYR A 61 3.01 -7.59 -11.27
CA TYR A 61 1.95 -6.75 -11.80
C TYR A 61 2.42 -5.53 -12.64
N GLY A 62 3.62 -5.59 -13.19
CA GLY A 62 4.17 -4.55 -14.06
C GLY A 62 4.70 -3.32 -13.33
N VAL A 63 4.76 -3.36 -11.99
CA VAL A 63 5.35 -2.28 -11.18
C VAL A 63 6.87 -2.35 -11.25
N ALA A 64 7.54 -1.23 -11.55
CA ALA A 64 8.98 -1.14 -11.71
C ALA A 64 9.75 -1.74 -10.53
N GLU A 65 10.70 -2.61 -10.83
CA GLU A 65 11.56 -3.27 -9.85
C GLU A 65 12.30 -2.27 -8.96
N GLY A 66 12.47 -2.62 -7.68
CA GLY A 66 13.20 -1.83 -6.70
C GLY A 66 12.41 -0.67 -6.09
N LEU A 67 11.22 -0.33 -6.61
CA LEU A 67 10.32 0.65 -5.98
C LEU A 67 9.70 0.07 -4.71
N ILE A 68 9.59 0.86 -3.63
CA ILE A 68 8.73 0.48 -2.50
C ILE A 68 7.28 0.71 -2.91
N TYR A 69 6.51 -0.37 -3.07
CA TYR A 69 5.13 -0.34 -3.52
C TYR A 69 4.27 -1.27 -2.66
N SER A 70 3.00 -0.94 -2.48
CA SER A 70 2.07 -1.75 -1.68
C SER A 70 1.51 -2.92 -2.49
N PHE A 71 1.82 -4.15 -2.12
CA PHE A 71 1.28 -5.36 -2.74
C PHE A 71 0.37 -6.16 -1.79
N PRO A 72 -0.58 -6.94 -2.34
CA PRO A 72 -1.24 -7.99 -1.56
C PRO A 72 -0.24 -9.11 -1.28
N VAL A 73 -0.01 -9.40 -0.01
CA VAL A 73 0.93 -10.44 0.43
C VAL A 73 0.29 -11.40 1.42
N THR A 74 0.85 -12.60 1.51
CA THR A 74 0.73 -13.46 2.70
C THR A 74 2.06 -13.44 3.44
N CYS A 75 2.02 -13.65 4.76
CA CYS A 75 3.23 -13.72 5.57
C CYS A 75 3.34 -15.08 6.27
N ASP A 76 4.57 -15.57 6.40
CA ASP A 76 4.92 -16.73 7.23
C ASP A 76 6.28 -16.48 7.91
N ARG A 77 6.25 -16.34 9.25
CA ARG A 77 7.42 -16.28 10.13
C ARG A 77 8.55 -15.37 9.61
N GLY A 78 8.25 -14.09 9.40
CA GLY A 78 9.24 -13.10 8.96
C GLY A 78 9.48 -13.03 7.45
N ASN A 79 8.83 -13.90 6.68
CA ASN A 79 8.83 -13.82 5.22
C ASN A 79 7.46 -13.34 4.73
N TYR A 80 7.46 -12.55 3.67
CA TYR A 80 6.25 -12.22 2.92
C TYR A 80 6.35 -12.82 1.52
N SER A 81 5.20 -13.03 0.89
CA SER A 81 5.10 -13.46 -0.51
C SER A 81 3.98 -12.71 -1.19
N ILE A 82 4.27 -12.06 -2.31
CA ILE A 82 3.25 -11.41 -3.13
C ILE A 82 2.26 -12.48 -3.59
N VAL A 83 0.97 -12.24 -3.38
CA VAL A 83 -0.09 -13.08 -3.92
C VAL A 83 -0.06 -12.94 -5.43
N GLN A 84 0.14 -14.05 -6.14
CA GLN A 84 0.27 -14.09 -7.61
C GLN A 84 -1.04 -14.47 -8.31
N GLY A 85 -1.12 -14.18 -9.60
CA GLY A 85 -2.22 -14.62 -10.46
C GLY A 85 -3.54 -13.86 -10.29
N LEU A 86 -3.52 -12.68 -9.67
CA LEU A 86 -4.68 -11.80 -9.61
C LEU A 86 -4.93 -11.16 -10.98
N ALA A 87 -6.18 -11.15 -11.43
CA ALA A 87 -6.56 -10.42 -12.62
C ALA A 87 -6.63 -8.92 -12.33
N VAL A 88 -5.80 -8.14 -13.03
CA VAL A 88 -5.81 -6.67 -12.99
C VAL A 88 -6.54 -6.19 -14.25
N ASN A 89 -7.68 -5.53 -14.07
CA ASN A 89 -8.39 -4.91 -15.18
C ASN A 89 -7.81 -3.53 -15.48
N GLU A 90 -8.18 -2.96 -16.62
CA GLU A 90 -7.70 -1.65 -17.09
C GLU A 90 -7.91 -0.54 -16.05
N PHE A 91 -9.08 -0.48 -15.40
CA PHE A 91 -9.35 0.50 -14.35
C PHE A 91 -8.40 0.38 -13.15
N SER A 92 -8.09 -0.84 -12.71
CA SER A 92 -7.13 -1.08 -11.63
C SER A 92 -5.71 -0.75 -12.08
N GLN A 93 -5.32 -1.11 -13.31
CA GLN A 93 -4.01 -0.80 -13.87
C GLN A 93 -3.79 0.71 -13.93
N ASP A 94 -4.76 1.48 -14.41
CA ASP A 94 -4.68 2.94 -14.48
C ASP A 94 -4.42 3.60 -13.11
N LEU A 95 -4.98 3.05 -12.03
CA LEU A 95 -4.76 3.55 -10.67
C LEU A 95 -3.39 3.13 -10.11
N MET A 96 -2.96 1.91 -10.45
CA MET A 96 -1.63 1.42 -10.11
C MET A 96 -0.55 2.25 -10.79
N ASP A 97 -0.69 2.52 -12.09
CA ASP A 97 0.26 3.31 -12.88
C ASP A 97 0.38 4.74 -12.36
N LYS A 98 -0.73 5.38 -11.93
CA LYS A 98 -0.70 6.71 -11.29
C LYS A 98 0.08 6.70 -9.99
N THR A 99 -0.19 5.71 -9.13
CA THR A 99 0.52 5.58 -7.84
C THR A 99 2.00 5.28 -8.06
N GLU A 100 2.33 4.43 -9.03
CA GLU A 100 3.71 4.11 -9.39
C GLU A 100 4.45 5.35 -9.91
N GLN A 101 3.80 6.17 -10.75
CA GLN A 101 4.37 7.41 -11.26
C GLN A 101 4.69 8.39 -10.13
N GLU A 102 3.78 8.59 -9.17
CA GLU A 102 4.03 9.43 -7.98
C GLU A 102 5.25 8.93 -7.19
N LEU A 103 5.35 7.62 -6.95
CA LEU A 103 6.47 7.02 -6.21
C LEU A 103 7.81 7.11 -6.98
N LYS A 104 7.79 7.01 -8.32
CA LYS A 104 8.98 7.24 -9.15
C LYS A 104 9.45 8.69 -9.02
N GLU A 105 8.54 9.65 -9.06
CA GLU A 105 8.85 11.07 -8.89
C GLU A 105 9.43 11.35 -7.50
N GLU A 106 8.86 10.78 -6.43
CA GLU A 106 9.40 10.89 -5.06
C GLU A 106 10.82 10.32 -4.94
N ARG A 107 11.06 9.13 -5.52
CA ARG A 107 12.40 8.51 -5.57
C ARG A 107 13.38 9.41 -6.33
N ASP A 108 13.00 9.91 -7.49
CA ASP A 108 13.88 10.71 -8.34
C ASP A 108 14.19 12.07 -7.68
N ALA A 109 13.25 12.63 -6.92
CA ALA A 109 13.45 13.88 -6.17
C ALA A 109 14.49 13.76 -5.04
N ILE A 110 14.78 12.55 -4.57
CA ILE A 110 15.82 12.30 -3.55
C ILE A 110 17.06 11.60 -4.10
N ALA A 111 17.16 11.40 -5.42
CA ALA A 111 18.22 10.58 -6.03
C ALA A 111 19.63 11.04 -5.65
N ASP A 112 19.85 12.36 -5.55
CA ASP A 112 21.14 12.95 -5.16
C ASP A 112 21.54 12.68 -3.69
N LEU A 113 20.62 12.17 -2.86
CA LEU A 113 20.88 11.77 -1.47
C LEU A 113 21.23 10.28 -1.33
N LEU A 114 21.10 9.50 -2.41
CA LEU A 114 21.40 8.06 -2.41
C LEU A 114 22.88 7.84 -2.76
N PRO A 115 23.54 6.86 -2.10
CA PRO A 115 24.96 6.57 -2.30
C PRO A 115 25.29 5.95 -3.67
#